data_AF-A0A9X2NJZ1-F1
#
_entry.id   AF-A0A9X2NJZ1-F1
#
_cell.length_a   1.000
_cell.length_b   1.000
_cell.length_c   1.000
_cell.angle_alpha   90.00
_cell.angle_beta   90.00
_cell.angle_gamma   90.00
#
_symmetry.space_group_name_H-M   'P 1'
#
loop_
_entity.id
_entity.type
_entity.pdbx_description
1 polymer ?
#
loop_
_entity_poly.entity_id
_entity_poly.type
_entity_poly.pdbx_seq_one_letter_code
_entity_poly.pdbx_strand_id
1 'polypeptide(L)'
;MTATPHGWVPVEHRFLGLDRRTFPPALIALVIALLLAYGLPAVNAAIPWHNEIKAGDRLDLGAGATAIPPVGWQLQSGTLLGATAANARSLQIDLATGGATIALRGAPFRGSADAFLDQVERAEGAVPGIDAARGTVTTSGGLVGVGQAGTGPGGDALDVAFKVAGPGETADDAPALLVRVRTAPGEFERHRAEIDGVLRSVTPGR
;
A
#
# COMPACT_ATOMS: atom_id res chain seq x y z
N MET A 1 59.26 -11.07 -33.90
CA MET A 1 58.30 -11.44 -32.83
C MET A 1 57.37 -10.25 -32.62
N THR A 2 56.17 -10.28 -33.17
CA THR A 2 55.18 -9.22 -33.00
C THR A 2 54.48 -9.41 -31.65
N ALA A 3 54.65 -8.45 -30.74
CA ALA A 3 53.95 -8.45 -29.46
C ALA A 3 52.44 -8.35 -29.69
N THR A 4 51.66 -9.23 -29.07
CA THR A 4 50.20 -9.19 -29.14
C THR A 4 49.68 -7.95 -28.40
N PRO A 5 48.73 -7.19 -28.98
CA PRO A 5 48.14 -6.04 -28.30
C PRO A 5 47.42 -6.45 -27.00
N HIS A 6 47.54 -5.66 -25.95
CA HIS A 6 46.78 -5.87 -24.72
C HIS A 6 45.27 -5.82 -25.01
N GLY A 7 44.55 -6.88 -24.62
CA GLY A 7 43.11 -7.05 -24.90
C GLY A 7 42.78 -7.89 -26.14
N TRP A 8 43.79 -8.42 -26.85
CA TRP A 8 43.55 -9.32 -27.98
C TRP A 8 43.13 -10.72 -27.51
N VAL A 9 41.90 -11.12 -27.83
CA VAL A 9 41.37 -12.48 -27.60
C VAL A 9 41.59 -13.33 -28.87
N PRO A 10 42.28 -14.48 -28.81
CA PRO A 10 42.46 -15.38 -29.96
C PRO A 10 41.13 -15.83 -30.60
N VAL A 11 41.10 -16.04 -31.91
CA VAL A 11 39.86 -16.32 -32.67
C VAL A 11 39.21 -17.64 -32.24
N GLU A 12 40.03 -18.63 -31.88
CA GLU A 12 39.61 -19.92 -31.31
C GLU A 12 38.86 -19.79 -29.97
N HIS A 13 38.95 -18.64 -29.31
CA HIS A 13 38.20 -18.33 -28.10
C HIS A 13 37.00 -17.42 -28.37
N ARG A 14 36.65 -17.13 -29.63
CA ARG A 14 35.50 -16.29 -29.97
C ARG A 14 34.32 -17.13 -30.42
N PHE A 15 33.13 -16.74 -29.98
CA PHE A 15 31.87 -17.22 -30.52
C PHE A 15 31.01 -16.02 -30.89
N LEU A 16 30.63 -15.89 -32.17
CA LEU A 16 29.91 -14.72 -32.72
C LEU A 16 30.60 -13.36 -32.43
N GLY A 17 31.93 -13.34 -32.36
CA GLY A 17 32.70 -12.11 -32.08
C GLY A 17 32.88 -11.77 -30.60
N LEU A 18 32.28 -12.54 -29.69
CA LEU A 18 32.41 -12.41 -28.23
C LEU A 18 33.36 -13.46 -27.65
N ASP A 19 34.11 -13.11 -26.60
CA ASP A 19 34.99 -14.04 -25.88
C ASP A 19 34.15 -15.15 -25.23
N ARG A 20 34.44 -16.41 -25.56
CA ARG A 20 33.77 -17.60 -25.02
C ARG A 20 33.91 -17.70 -23.50
N ARG A 21 34.93 -17.08 -22.91
CA ARG A 21 35.16 -17.05 -21.46
C ARG A 21 34.19 -16.13 -20.72
N THR A 22 33.54 -15.18 -21.40
CA THR A 22 32.52 -14.32 -20.79
C THR A 22 31.13 -14.95 -20.79
N PHE A 23 30.90 -16.04 -21.54
CA PHE A 23 29.60 -16.72 -21.57
C PHE A 23 29.20 -17.35 -20.24
N PRO A 24 30.06 -18.09 -19.51
CA PRO A 24 29.69 -18.65 -18.21
C PRO A 24 29.22 -17.60 -17.19
N PRO A 25 29.94 -16.50 -16.91
CA PRO A 25 29.45 -15.48 -15.99
C PRO A 25 28.20 -14.76 -16.51
N ALA A 26 28.07 -14.54 -17.82
CA ALA A 26 26.86 -13.97 -18.41
C ALA A 26 25.64 -14.89 -18.27
N LEU A 27 25.82 -16.21 -18.42
CA LEU A 27 24.76 -17.20 -18.23
C LEU A 27 24.33 -17.24 -16.76
N ILE A 28 25.27 -17.20 -15.82
CA ILE A 28 24.97 -17.12 -14.38
C ILE A 28 24.16 -15.86 -14.08
N ALA A 29 24.60 -14.70 -14.59
CA ALA A 29 23.87 -13.44 -14.42
C ALA A 29 22.46 -13.51 -15.02
N LEU A 30 22.30 -14.12 -16.19
CA LEU A 30 21.00 -14.34 -16.83
C LEU A 30 20.11 -15.25 -15.96
N VAL A 31 20.63 -16.35 -15.45
CA VAL A 31 19.88 -17.25 -14.55
C VAL A 31 19.44 -16.52 -13.30
N ILE A 32 20.32 -15.73 -12.66
CA ILE A 32 19.96 -14.90 -11.51
C ILE A 32 18.86 -13.91 -11.89
N ALA A 33 19.01 -13.20 -13.01
CA ALA A 33 18.00 -12.26 -13.48
C ALA A 33 16.64 -12.93 -13.72
N LEU A 34 16.61 -14.12 -14.32
CA LEU A 34 15.38 -14.90 -14.53
C LEU A 34 14.79 -15.40 -13.21
N LEU A 35 15.60 -15.84 -12.25
CA LEU A 35 15.14 -16.25 -10.92
C LEU A 35 14.54 -15.06 -10.15
N LEU A 36 15.14 -13.89 -10.25
CA LEU A 36 14.62 -12.67 -9.63
C LEU A 36 13.34 -12.18 -10.32
N ALA A 37 13.31 -12.20 -11.66
CA ALA A 37 12.18 -11.70 -12.44
C ALA A 37 10.96 -12.63 -12.44
N TYR A 38 11.17 -13.95 -12.36
CA TYR A 38 10.10 -14.94 -12.48
C TYR A 38 10.02 -15.91 -11.31
N GLY A 39 11.16 -16.34 -10.76
CA GLY A 39 11.20 -17.30 -9.66
C GLY A 39 10.57 -16.74 -8.38
N LEU A 40 11.00 -15.55 -7.94
CA LEU A 40 10.43 -14.89 -6.76
C LEU A 40 8.93 -14.59 -6.90
N PRO A 41 8.45 -13.97 -8.01
CA PRO A 41 7.01 -13.79 -8.22
C PRO A 41 6.22 -15.11 -8.26
N ALA A 42 6.76 -16.17 -8.86
CA ALA A 42 6.09 -17.47 -8.92
C ALA A 42 5.97 -18.13 -7.54
N VAL A 43 7.01 -18.05 -6.71
CA VAL A 43 6.95 -18.52 -5.32
C VAL A 43 5.92 -17.72 -4.52
N ASN A 44 5.90 -16.39 -4.68
CA ASN A 44 4.90 -15.54 -4.03
C ASN A 44 3.47 -15.90 -4.45
N ALA A 45 3.25 -16.19 -5.75
CA ALA A 45 1.94 -16.62 -6.25
C ALA A 45 1.53 -18.04 -5.79
N ALA A 46 2.51 -18.88 -5.43
CA ALA A 46 2.26 -20.24 -4.97
C ALA A 46 1.94 -20.33 -3.47
N ILE A 47 2.16 -19.27 -2.69
CA ILE A 47 1.80 -19.24 -1.27
C ILE A 47 0.29 -18.98 -1.16
N PRO A 48 -0.50 -19.95 -0.68
CA PRO A 48 -1.94 -19.75 -0.53
C PRO A 48 -2.20 -18.67 0.51
N TRP A 49 -3.07 -17.76 0.12
CA TRP A 49 -3.57 -16.68 0.94
C TRP A 49 -4.52 -17.23 2.00
N HIS A 50 -4.19 -17.04 3.28
CA HIS A 50 -4.96 -17.64 4.38
C HIS A 50 -6.21 -16.81 4.74
N ASN A 51 -6.17 -15.50 4.51
CA ASN A 51 -7.21 -14.55 4.91
C ASN A 51 -7.60 -13.62 3.75
N GLU A 52 -7.95 -14.21 2.61
CA GLU A 52 -8.44 -13.46 1.46
C GLU A 52 -9.84 -12.91 1.71
N ILE A 53 -10.03 -11.62 1.41
CA ILE A 53 -11.30 -10.92 1.48
C ILE A 53 -12.25 -11.47 0.41
N LYS A 54 -13.44 -11.87 0.85
CA LYS A 54 -14.50 -12.40 -0.01
C LYS A 54 -15.59 -11.36 -0.23
N ALA A 55 -16.35 -11.56 -1.30
CA ALA A 55 -17.52 -10.74 -1.56
C ALA A 55 -18.53 -10.85 -0.39
N GLY A 56 -18.97 -9.71 0.13
CA GLY A 56 -19.88 -9.62 1.28
C GLY A 56 -19.18 -9.32 2.61
N ASP A 57 -17.85 -9.44 2.67
CA ASP A 57 -17.08 -9.05 3.84
C ASP A 57 -17.23 -7.54 4.10
N ARG A 58 -17.23 -7.17 5.38
CA ARG A 58 -17.21 -5.77 5.83
C ARG A 58 -16.20 -5.64 6.95
N LEU A 59 -15.45 -4.55 6.94
CA LEU A 59 -14.56 -4.18 8.02
C LEU A 59 -15.36 -3.49 9.12
N ASP A 60 -15.12 -3.88 10.37
CA ASP A 60 -15.59 -3.13 11.54
C ASP A 60 -14.55 -2.07 11.89
N LEU A 61 -14.92 -0.79 11.75
CA LEU A 61 -14.05 0.34 12.08
C LEU A 61 -14.24 0.82 13.52
N GLY A 62 -15.14 0.17 14.28
CA GLY A 62 -15.54 0.55 15.63
C GLY A 62 -16.55 1.69 15.64
N ALA A 63 -17.16 1.91 16.81
CA ALA A 63 -18.22 2.91 17.01
C ALA A 63 -19.41 2.77 16.02
N GLY A 64 -19.63 1.56 15.49
CA GLY A 64 -20.67 1.28 14.48
C GLY A 64 -20.29 1.64 13.05
N ALA A 65 -19.11 2.22 12.82
CA ALA A 65 -18.62 2.54 11.49
C ALA A 65 -18.11 1.30 10.75
N THR A 66 -18.30 1.28 9.44
CA THR A 66 -17.92 0.14 8.60
C THR A 66 -17.28 0.58 7.29
N ALA A 67 -16.51 -0.31 6.67
CA ALA A 67 -16.03 -0.15 5.29
C ALA A 67 -16.16 -1.46 4.52
N ILE A 68 -16.25 -1.36 3.19
CA ILE A 68 -16.25 -2.51 2.29
C ILE A 68 -14.81 -2.69 1.77
N PRO A 69 -14.11 -3.76 2.18
CA PRO A 69 -12.77 -4.05 1.67
C PRO A 69 -12.84 -4.51 0.21
N PRO A 70 -11.76 -4.35 -0.58
CA PRO A 70 -11.71 -4.81 -1.95
C PRO A 70 -11.57 -6.33 -2.00
N VAL A 71 -12.36 -6.99 -2.85
CA VAL A 71 -12.36 -8.45 -2.99
C VAL A 71 -11.02 -8.94 -3.55
N GLY A 72 -10.52 -10.05 -3.02
CA GLY A 72 -9.23 -10.64 -3.42
C GLY A 72 -8.01 -10.05 -2.71
N TRP A 73 -8.20 -8.99 -1.91
CA TRP A 73 -7.13 -8.48 -1.04
C TRP A 73 -6.93 -9.36 0.19
N GLN A 74 -5.77 -9.24 0.80
CA GLN A 74 -5.39 -10.01 1.99
C GLN A 74 -5.61 -9.21 3.26
N LEU A 75 -6.36 -9.76 4.21
CA LEU A 75 -6.43 -9.23 5.56
C LEU A 75 -5.22 -9.74 6.38
N GLN A 76 -4.22 -8.88 6.53
CA GLN A 76 -3.02 -9.19 7.33
C GLN A 76 -3.28 -9.02 8.83
N SER A 77 -4.02 -7.99 9.19
CA SER A 77 -4.42 -7.68 10.57
C SER A 77 -5.78 -6.97 10.57
N GLY A 78 -6.56 -7.10 11.64
CA GLY A 78 -7.84 -6.43 11.81
C GLY A 78 -9.03 -7.37 12.01
N THR A 79 -10.22 -6.78 12.14
CA THR A 79 -11.47 -7.49 12.45
C THR A 79 -12.54 -7.24 11.40
N LEU A 80 -13.13 -8.33 10.90
CA LEU A 80 -14.32 -8.29 10.08
C LEU A 80 -15.57 -8.08 10.96
N LEU A 81 -16.59 -7.44 10.38
CA LEU A 81 -17.89 -7.25 11.01
C LEU A 81 -18.53 -8.61 11.34
N GLY A 82 -19.02 -8.76 12.57
CA GLY A 82 -19.56 -10.03 13.08
C GLY A 82 -18.55 -10.89 13.85
N ALA A 83 -17.27 -10.48 13.91
CA ALA A 83 -16.28 -11.00 14.84
C ALA A 83 -16.31 -10.20 16.16
N THR A 84 -15.18 -10.16 16.89
CA THR A 84 -15.01 -9.28 18.05
C THR A 84 -15.13 -7.82 17.63
N ALA A 85 -15.94 -7.05 18.36
CA ALA A 85 -16.16 -5.63 18.06
C ALA A 85 -14.85 -4.82 18.09
N ALA A 86 -14.64 -4.01 17.06
CA ALA A 86 -13.48 -3.15 16.95
C ALA A 86 -13.61 -1.90 17.84
N ASN A 87 -12.48 -1.41 18.33
CA ASN A 87 -12.41 -0.12 19.04
C ASN A 87 -11.86 0.96 18.11
N ALA A 88 -12.69 1.94 17.75
CA ALA A 88 -12.31 3.04 16.86
C ALA A 88 -11.13 3.89 17.38
N ARG A 89 -10.86 3.88 18.69
CA ARG A 89 -9.72 4.63 19.28
C ARG A 89 -8.40 3.85 19.25
N SER A 90 -8.42 2.57 18.89
CA SER A 90 -7.21 1.74 18.80
C SER A 90 -7.32 0.77 17.62
N LEU A 91 -7.99 1.20 16.55
CA LEU A 91 -8.26 0.36 15.40
C LEU A 91 -6.97 0.14 14.62
N GLN A 92 -6.74 -1.11 14.22
CA GLN A 92 -5.66 -1.47 13.32
C GLN A 92 -6.17 -2.51 12.32
N ILE A 93 -6.23 -2.14 11.05
CA ILE A 93 -6.56 -3.04 9.94
C ILE A 93 -5.51 -2.87 8.85
N ASP A 94 -4.98 -3.98 8.34
CA ASP A 94 -4.00 -4.01 7.26
C ASP A 94 -4.50 -4.91 6.13
N LEU A 95 -4.67 -4.29 4.96
CA LEU A 95 -4.99 -4.97 3.72
C LEU A 95 -3.79 -4.93 2.78
N ALA A 96 -3.51 -6.01 2.05
CA ALA A 96 -2.43 -6.05 1.07
C ALA A 96 -2.82 -6.80 -0.20
N THR A 97 -2.28 -6.34 -1.34
CA THR A 97 -2.31 -7.10 -2.60
C THR A 97 -1.13 -6.66 -3.47
N GLY A 98 -0.43 -7.59 -4.11
CA GLY A 98 0.47 -7.26 -5.24
C GLY A 98 1.48 -6.11 -5.06
N GLY A 99 1.94 -5.80 -3.84
CA GLY A 99 2.82 -4.66 -3.55
C GLY A 99 2.13 -3.34 -3.18
N ALA A 100 0.80 -3.33 -3.13
CA ALA A 100 -0.05 -2.29 -2.56
C ALA A 100 -0.53 -2.68 -1.16
N THR A 101 -0.61 -1.69 -0.28
CA THR A 101 -1.19 -1.84 1.07
C THR A 101 -2.20 -0.75 1.36
N ILE A 102 -3.26 -1.10 2.07
CA ILE A 102 -4.23 -0.18 2.66
C ILE A 102 -4.26 -0.45 4.16
N ALA A 103 -3.80 0.52 4.95
CA ALA A 103 -3.82 0.50 6.39
C ALA A 103 -4.91 1.43 6.91
N LEU A 104 -5.80 0.92 7.77
CA LEU A 104 -6.77 1.73 8.50
C LEU A 104 -6.32 1.78 9.96
N ARG A 105 -6.19 2.99 10.50
CA ARG A 105 -5.74 3.25 11.87
C ARG A 105 -6.69 4.19 12.57
N GLY A 106 -7.22 3.76 13.70
CA GLY A 106 -8.09 4.58 14.54
C GLY A 106 -7.35 5.09 15.76
N ALA A 107 -7.57 6.35 16.13
CA ALA A 107 -6.89 6.99 17.24
C ALA A 107 -7.81 7.94 18.01
N PRO A 108 -7.62 8.12 19.34
CA PRO A 108 -8.25 9.21 20.05
C PRO A 108 -7.58 10.52 19.60
N PHE A 109 -8.38 11.44 19.05
CA PHE A 109 -7.88 12.75 18.65
C PHE A 109 -8.99 13.78 18.77
N ARG A 110 -8.65 14.97 19.28
CA ARG A 110 -9.56 16.11 19.35
C ARG A 110 -9.21 17.14 18.29
N GLY A 111 -10.23 17.65 17.61
CA GLY A 111 -10.11 18.60 16.52
C GLY A 111 -10.43 17.99 15.16
N SER A 112 -10.16 18.75 14.10
CA SER A 112 -10.55 18.42 12.72
C SER A 112 -9.72 17.28 12.13
N ALA A 113 -10.22 16.71 11.03
CA ALA A 113 -9.48 15.71 10.25
C ALA A 113 -8.15 16.26 9.69
N ASP A 114 -8.13 17.54 9.31
CA ASP A 114 -6.93 18.22 8.80
C ASP A 114 -5.86 18.36 9.89
N ALA A 115 -6.25 18.80 11.09
CA ALA A 115 -5.35 18.88 12.24
C ALA A 115 -4.84 17.50 12.67
N PHE A 116 -5.61 16.43 12.43
CA PHE A 116 -5.15 15.07 12.66
C PHE A 116 -4.06 14.65 11.67
N LEU A 117 -4.21 14.96 10.37
CA LEU A 117 -3.14 14.71 9.39
C LEU A 117 -1.85 15.45 9.75
N ASP A 118 -1.95 16.72 10.13
CA ASP A 118 -0.79 17.47 10.62
C ASP A 118 -0.09 16.78 11.80
N GLN A 119 -0.89 16.22 12.71
CA GLN A 119 -0.36 15.50 13.86
C GLN A 119 0.31 14.18 13.46
N VAL A 120 -0.26 13.44 12.51
CA VAL A 120 0.33 12.21 11.98
C VAL A 120 1.67 12.51 11.30
N GLU A 121 1.71 13.49 10.40
CA GLU A 121 2.94 13.91 9.70
C GLU A 121 4.03 14.35 10.69
N ARG A 122 3.65 15.12 11.72
CA ARG A 122 4.58 15.55 12.76
C ARG A 122 5.10 14.38 13.61
N ALA A 123 4.26 13.40 13.91
CA ALA A 123 4.63 12.25 14.74
C ALA A 123 5.51 11.25 14.00
N GLU A 124 5.27 11.04 12.70
CA GLU A 124 6.00 10.07 11.89
C GLU A 124 7.26 10.66 11.24
N GLY A 125 7.32 11.99 11.14
CA GLY A 125 8.42 12.71 10.51
C GLY A 125 8.26 12.80 8.99
N ALA A 126 8.95 13.75 8.40
CA ALA A 126 8.92 13.95 6.95
C ALA A 126 9.60 12.78 6.23
N VAL A 127 8.83 12.05 5.43
CA VAL A 127 9.37 11.06 4.50
C VAL A 127 9.91 11.83 3.28
N PRO A 128 11.10 11.49 2.75
CA PRO A 128 11.59 12.09 1.51
C PRO A 128 10.59 11.87 0.37
N GLY A 129 10.09 12.94 -0.23
CA GLY A 129 9.06 12.88 -1.26
C GLY A 129 8.50 14.25 -1.63
N ILE A 130 7.50 14.23 -2.50
CA ILE A 130 6.70 15.39 -2.89
C ILE A 130 5.24 15.09 -2.53
N ASP A 131 4.66 15.93 -1.70
CA ASP A 131 3.25 15.87 -1.36
C ASP A 131 2.43 16.82 -2.25
N ALA A 132 1.26 16.36 -2.66
CA ALA A 132 0.26 17.18 -3.33
C ALA A 132 -0.47 18.06 -2.32
N ALA A 133 -1.20 19.07 -2.82
CA ALA A 133 -2.10 19.85 -1.99
C ALA A 133 -3.22 18.97 -1.41
N ARG A 134 -3.61 19.24 -0.17
CA ARG A 134 -4.73 18.55 0.48
C ARG A 134 -6.05 18.84 -0.25
N GLY A 135 -6.89 17.81 -0.31
CA GLY A 135 -8.22 17.87 -0.90
C GLY A 135 -9.27 17.27 0.02
N THR A 136 -10.53 17.68 -0.17
CA THR A 136 -11.66 17.09 0.54
C THR A 136 -12.05 15.74 -0.07
N VAL A 137 -12.31 14.76 0.78
CA VAL A 137 -12.84 13.44 0.39
C VAL A 137 -14.21 13.26 1.02
N THR A 138 -15.21 12.90 0.21
CA THR A 138 -16.57 12.62 0.70
C THR A 138 -16.95 11.18 0.40
N THR A 139 -17.39 10.46 1.43
CA THR A 139 -17.81 9.07 1.31
C THR A 139 -19.28 8.96 0.93
N SER A 140 -19.70 7.81 0.43
CA SER A 140 -21.11 7.52 0.13
C SER A 140 -22.00 7.54 1.37
N GLY A 141 -21.43 7.31 2.56
CA GLY A 141 -22.10 7.46 3.84
C GLY A 141 -22.21 8.91 4.33
N GLY A 142 -21.76 9.89 3.55
CA GLY A 142 -21.78 11.31 3.89
C GLY A 142 -20.65 11.76 4.81
N LEU A 143 -19.66 10.90 5.07
CA LEU A 143 -18.50 11.26 5.88
C LEU A 143 -17.57 12.17 5.08
N VAL A 144 -17.16 13.28 5.67
CA VAL A 144 -16.23 14.23 5.05
C VAL A 144 -14.87 14.12 5.73
N GLY A 145 -13.83 13.96 4.92
CA GLY A 145 -12.45 13.86 5.35
C GLY A 145 -11.53 14.73 4.51
N VAL A 146 -10.25 14.65 4.82
CA VAL A 146 -9.17 15.35 4.11
C VAL A 146 -8.16 14.33 3.64
N GLY A 147 -7.73 14.42 2.39
CA GLY A 147 -6.76 13.53 1.78
C GLY A 147 -5.55 14.28 1.23
N GLN A 148 -4.38 13.65 1.32
CA GLN A 148 -3.13 14.12 0.74
C GLN A 148 -2.46 12.96 -0.01
N ALA A 149 -2.22 13.15 -1.30
CA ALA A 149 -1.40 12.25 -2.09
C ALA A 149 0.07 12.66 -1.99
N GLY A 150 0.98 11.70 -2.14
CA GLY A 150 2.41 11.96 -2.20
C GLY A 150 3.13 10.90 -3.03
N THR A 151 4.31 11.25 -3.51
CA THR A 151 5.20 10.34 -4.25
C THR A 151 6.63 10.52 -3.76
N GLY A 152 7.35 9.43 -3.57
CA GLY A 152 8.74 9.47 -3.15
C GLY A 152 9.54 8.22 -3.55
N PRO A 153 10.80 8.10 -3.10
CA PRO A 153 11.64 6.94 -3.40
C PRO A 153 11.07 5.62 -2.89
N GLY A 154 10.21 5.66 -1.87
CA GLY A 154 9.50 4.50 -1.33
C GLY A 154 8.23 4.10 -2.09
N GLY A 155 7.82 4.87 -3.11
CA GLY A 155 6.59 4.66 -3.87
C GLY A 155 5.58 5.79 -3.74
N ASP A 156 4.36 5.49 -4.20
CA ASP A 156 3.22 6.41 -4.12
C ASP A 156 2.43 6.19 -2.83
N ALA A 157 1.90 7.28 -2.31
CA ALA A 157 1.24 7.39 -1.01
C ALA A 157 -0.08 8.16 -1.14
N LEU A 158 -1.10 7.73 -0.40
CA LEU A 158 -2.31 8.50 -0.16
C LEU A 158 -2.68 8.36 1.31
N ASP A 159 -2.72 9.47 2.04
CA ASP A 159 -3.18 9.52 3.43
C ASP A 159 -4.50 10.28 3.48
N VAL A 160 -5.55 9.66 4.01
CA VAL A 160 -6.88 10.25 4.15
C VAL A 160 -7.33 10.17 5.60
N ALA A 161 -7.64 11.31 6.20
CA ALA A 161 -8.18 11.38 7.55
C ALA A 161 -9.69 11.62 7.54
N PHE A 162 -10.38 10.93 8.44
CA PHE A 162 -11.80 11.12 8.74
C PHE A 162 -12.02 11.28 10.24
N LYS A 163 -13.14 11.89 10.60
CA LYS A 163 -13.68 11.90 11.98
C LYS A 163 -14.88 10.98 12.05
N VAL A 164 -14.80 9.93 12.85
CA VAL A 164 -15.82 8.87 12.90
C VAL A 164 -16.71 9.11 14.11
N ALA A 165 -17.68 10.02 13.95
CA ALA A 165 -18.61 10.34 15.02
C ALA A 165 -19.64 9.21 15.21
N GLY A 166 -19.82 8.81 16.46
CA GLY A 166 -20.97 8.00 16.85
C GLY A 166 -22.24 8.84 17.05
N PRO A 167 -23.38 8.20 17.31
CA PRO A 167 -24.64 8.90 17.57
C PRO A 167 -24.54 9.87 18.75
N GLY A 168 -24.86 11.14 18.51
CA GLY A 168 -24.81 12.19 19.55
C GLY A 168 -23.41 12.72 19.88
N GLU A 169 -22.37 12.26 19.17
CA GLU A 169 -21.00 12.77 19.31
C GLU A 169 -20.76 13.92 18.32
N THR A 170 -20.06 14.96 18.76
CA THR A 170 -19.62 16.05 17.87
C THR A 170 -18.47 15.55 17.00
N ALA A 171 -18.39 16.05 15.75
CA ALA A 171 -17.36 15.63 14.83
C ALA A 171 -15.94 15.86 15.38
N ASP A 172 -15.70 16.95 16.12
CA ASP A 172 -14.36 17.30 16.62
C ASP A 172 -13.90 16.42 17.80
N ASP A 173 -14.82 15.90 18.62
CA ASP A 173 -14.50 15.01 19.74
C ASP A 173 -14.47 13.52 19.34
N ALA A 174 -15.02 13.21 18.17
CA ALA A 174 -15.05 11.87 17.62
C ALA A 174 -13.63 11.28 17.44
N PRO A 175 -13.47 9.94 17.52
CA PRO A 175 -12.24 9.27 17.09
C PRO A 175 -11.83 9.67 15.67
N ALA A 176 -10.53 9.78 15.44
CA ALA A 176 -10.00 9.99 14.10
C ALA A 176 -9.65 8.64 13.46
N LEU A 177 -9.86 8.55 12.15
CA LEU A 177 -9.51 7.41 11.32
C LEU A 177 -8.55 7.88 10.24
N LEU A 178 -7.37 7.29 10.19
CA LEU A 178 -6.42 7.41 9.09
C LEU A 178 -6.59 6.21 8.16
N VAL A 179 -6.88 6.47 6.89
CA VAL A 179 -6.78 5.49 5.80
C VAL A 179 -5.52 5.83 5.02
N ARG A 180 -4.57 4.92 5.07
CA ARG A 180 -3.25 5.06 4.46
C ARG A 180 -3.08 4.04 3.36
N VAL A 181 -2.75 4.52 2.17
CA VAL A 181 -2.42 3.70 1.02
C VAL A 181 -0.94 3.88 0.71
N ARG A 182 -0.25 2.76 0.46
CA ARG A 182 1.11 2.75 -0.04
C ARG A 182 1.19 1.78 -1.21
N THR A 183 1.84 2.19 -2.29
CA THR A 183 2.04 1.37 -3.49
C THR A 183 3.44 1.55 -4.02
N ALA A 184 3.96 0.59 -4.79
CA ALA A 184 5.22 0.79 -5.51
C ALA A 184 5.10 1.97 -6.52
N PRO A 185 6.22 2.61 -6.91
CA PRO A 185 6.17 3.74 -7.83
C PRO A 185 5.42 3.42 -9.13
N GLY A 186 4.38 4.20 -9.45
CA GLY A 186 3.57 4.04 -10.66
C GLY A 186 2.48 2.97 -10.58
N GLU A 187 2.34 2.27 -9.46
CA GLU A 187 1.33 1.23 -9.26
C GLU A 187 0.01 1.77 -8.68
N PHE A 188 -0.02 3.01 -8.19
CA PHE A 188 -1.22 3.61 -7.62
C PHE A 188 -2.41 3.59 -8.60
N GLU A 189 -2.17 3.93 -9.86
CA GLU A 189 -3.22 3.96 -10.89
C GLU A 189 -3.80 2.57 -11.18
N ARG A 190 -3.03 1.49 -10.99
CA ARG A 190 -3.52 0.11 -11.15
C ARG A 190 -4.58 -0.22 -10.11
N HIS A 191 -4.41 0.25 -8.88
CA HIS A 191 -5.30 -0.04 -7.75
C HIS A 191 -6.31 1.08 -7.46
N ARG A 192 -6.29 2.17 -8.23
CA ARG A 192 -7.08 3.37 -7.96
C ARG A 192 -8.58 3.10 -7.81
N ALA A 193 -9.16 2.27 -8.67
CA ALA A 193 -10.59 1.95 -8.59
C ALA A 193 -10.96 1.22 -7.29
N GLU A 194 -10.10 0.31 -6.83
CA GLU A 194 -10.29 -0.45 -5.60
C GLU A 194 -10.11 0.45 -4.37
N ILE A 195 -9.08 1.30 -4.37
CA ILE A 195 -8.80 2.30 -3.33
C ILE A 195 -9.98 3.28 -3.20
N ASP A 196 -10.43 3.86 -4.31
CA ASP A 196 -11.59 4.74 -4.36
C ASP A 196 -12.86 4.03 -3.84
N GLY A 197 -13.03 2.75 -4.19
CA GLY A 197 -14.13 1.92 -3.71
C GLY A 197 -14.14 1.81 -2.18
N VAL A 198 -12.99 1.49 -1.58
CA VAL A 198 -12.84 1.42 -0.12
C VAL A 198 -13.13 2.77 0.52
N LEU A 199 -12.50 3.85 0.04
CA LEU A 199 -12.67 5.19 0.60
C LEU A 199 -14.13 5.65 0.53
N ARG A 200 -14.81 5.44 -0.60
CA ARG A 200 -16.22 5.80 -0.74
C ARG A 200 -17.13 4.93 0.12
N SER A 201 -16.74 3.70 0.43
CA SER A 201 -17.56 2.76 1.21
C SER A 201 -17.56 3.02 2.72
N VAL A 202 -16.67 3.88 3.22
CA VAL A 202 -16.61 4.19 4.65
C VAL A 202 -17.91 4.86 5.10
N THR A 203 -18.62 4.23 6.03
CA THR A 203 -19.87 4.73 6.61
C THR A 203 -19.69 5.02 8.10
N PRO A 204 -20.24 6.14 8.62
CA PRO A 204 -20.24 6.41 10.05
C PRO A 204 -21.16 5.44 10.81
N GLY A 205 -20.95 5.34 12.12
CA GLY A 205 -21.84 4.59 13.01
C GLY A 205 -23.19 5.28 13.18
N ARG A 206 -24.26 4.47 13.19
CA ARG A 206 -25.63 4.92 13.42
C ARG A 206 -26.10 4.68 14.84
#